data_AF-A0A3M1MXM4-F1
#
_entry.id   AF-A0A3M1MXM4-F1
#
_cell.length_a   1.000
_cell.length_b   1.000
_cell.length_c   1.000
_cell.angle_alpha   90.00
_cell.angle_beta   90.00
_cell.angle_gamma   90.00
#
_symmetry.space_group_name_H-M   'P 1'
#
loop_
_entity.id
_entity.type
_entity.pdbx_description
1 polymer ?
#
loop_
_entity_poly.entity_id
_entity_poly.type
_entity_poly.pdbx_seq_one_letter_code
_entity_poly.pdbx_strand_id
1 'polypeptide(L)'
;LYGLPRYGGDRTLLVRAKDPQALPIDLLEVRVRGLMRQARRLPPQAEDTFSINRQDALLEQVRRFTGYVQLVGLFIAAFSLLVGGIGVANILYIAVRERRGEIGIQRAMGAPKGFILGLFLMEGLLLTLTGAGIGLGLTALLVVGLSSWAAQEGLVLAVAPVDLGWTAAVAVAVGLIAALAPAWQAARLHPIQAIRTTY
;
A
#
# COMPACT_ATOMS: atom_id res chain seq x y z
N LEU A 1 33.89 25.21 -23.65
CA LEU A 1 35.19 24.92 -23.02
C LEU A 1 35.50 26.05 -22.04
N TYR A 2 35.11 25.91 -20.77
CA TYR A 2 35.45 26.87 -19.70
C TYR A 2 36.18 26.11 -18.60
N GLY A 3 37.23 26.72 -18.07
CA GLY A 3 38.33 26.08 -17.35
C GLY A 3 37.93 25.35 -16.06
N LEU A 4 38.65 24.25 -15.79
CA LEU A 4 38.66 23.60 -14.49
C LEU A 4 40.11 23.48 -13.97
N PRO A 5 40.33 23.77 -12.68
CA PRO A 5 41.65 23.79 -12.06
C PRO A 5 42.27 22.40 -12.00
N ARG A 6 43.60 22.35 -12.22
CA ARG A 6 44.43 21.16 -12.15
C ARG A 6 44.63 20.75 -10.68
N TYR A 7 43.91 19.73 -10.24
CA TYR A 7 44.27 18.91 -9.08
C TYR A 7 44.32 17.45 -9.54
N GLY A 8 45.34 16.70 -9.09
CA GLY A 8 45.52 15.27 -9.38
C GLY A 8 44.49 14.39 -8.69
N GLY A 9 43.22 14.52 -9.06
CA GLY A 9 42.08 13.75 -8.58
C GLY A 9 41.24 13.26 -9.76
N ASP A 10 40.53 12.16 -9.57
CA ASP A 10 39.67 11.53 -10.56
C ASP A 10 38.84 12.55 -11.36
N ARG A 11 39.08 12.63 -12.67
CA ARG A 11 38.44 13.63 -13.54
C ARG A 11 37.08 13.12 -14.00
N THR A 12 36.04 13.39 -13.20
CA THR A 12 34.66 13.05 -13.55
C THR A 12 34.02 14.16 -14.39
N LEU A 13 33.46 13.79 -15.54
CA LEU A 13 32.65 14.69 -16.39
C LEU A 13 31.18 14.29 -16.27
N LEU A 14 30.35 15.18 -15.72
CA LEU A 14 28.90 14.97 -15.63
C LEU A 14 28.25 15.51 -16.90
N VAL A 15 27.62 14.62 -17.67
CA VAL A 15 26.93 14.96 -18.92
C VAL A 15 25.44 14.70 -18.71
N ARG A 16 24.62 15.73 -18.92
CA ARG A 16 23.16 15.65 -18.82
C ARG A 16 22.55 16.03 -20.16
N ALA A 17 21.66 15.19 -20.69
CA ALA A 17 20.86 15.54 -21.86
C ALA A 17 19.90 16.67 -21.51
N LYS A 18 19.80 17.69 -22.38
CA LYS A 18 18.85 18.80 -22.23
C LYS A 18 17.40 18.33 -22.43
N ASP A 19 17.21 17.32 -23.27
CA ASP A 19 15.93 16.69 -23.52
C ASP A 19 16.05 15.16 -23.34
N PRO A 20 15.50 14.61 -22.25
CA PRO A 20 15.54 13.17 -21.97
C PRO A 20 14.73 12.31 -22.94
N GLN A 21 13.70 12.87 -23.60
CA GLN A 21 12.84 12.10 -24.51
C GLN A 21 13.45 12.01 -25.92
N ALA A 22 14.14 13.06 -26.35
CA ALA A 22 14.83 13.07 -27.63
C ALA A 22 16.13 12.24 -27.64
N LEU A 23 16.74 12.00 -26.47
CA LEU A 23 17.97 11.22 -26.37
C LEU A 23 17.96 10.29 -25.14
N PRO A 24 17.52 9.04 -25.31
CA PRO A 24 17.58 8.01 -24.26
C PRO A 24 19.01 7.83 -23.73
N ILE A 25 19.14 7.41 -22.47
CA ILE A 25 20.44 7.30 -21.80
C ILE A 25 21.40 6.35 -22.54
N ASP A 26 20.87 5.30 -23.19
CA ASP A 26 21.66 4.34 -23.95
C ASP A 26 22.30 4.99 -25.19
N LEU A 27 21.53 5.81 -25.91
CA LEU A 27 22.01 6.57 -27.06
C LEU A 27 22.96 7.70 -26.64
N LEU A 28 22.70 8.34 -25.50
CA LEU A 28 23.61 9.33 -24.91
C LEU A 28 24.94 8.69 -24.56
N GLU A 29 24.95 7.51 -23.93
CA GLU A 29 26.18 6.79 -23.60
C GLU A 29 26.99 6.46 -24.84
N VAL A 30 26.36 5.91 -25.88
CA VAL A 30 27.06 5.58 -27.14
C VAL A 30 27.71 6.83 -27.74
N ARG A 31 26.99 7.96 -27.74
CA ARG A 31 27.48 9.22 -28.29
C ARG A 31 28.61 9.81 -27.46
N VAL A 32 28.49 9.78 -26.14
CA VAL A 32 29.54 10.22 -25.21
C VAL A 32 30.77 9.32 -25.29
N ARG A 33 30.60 8.00 -25.34
CA ARG A 33 31.70 7.03 -25.54
C ARG A 33 32.44 7.32 -26.85
N GLY A 34 31.71 7.54 -27.94
CA GLY A 34 32.28 7.91 -29.23
C GLY A 34 33.11 9.20 -29.18
N LEU A 35 32.53 10.28 -28.63
CA LEU A 35 33.21 11.57 -28.48
C LEU A 35 34.45 11.47 -27.56
N MET A 36 34.38 10.67 -26.49
CA MET A 36 35.49 10.48 -25.57
C MET A 36 36.64 9.67 -26.19
N ARG A 37 36.33 8.61 -26.95
CA ARG A 37 37.35 7.86 -27.73
C ARG A 37 38.02 8.74 -28.77
N GLN A 38 37.25 9.58 -29.46
CA GLN A 38 37.77 10.54 -30.43
C GLN A 38 38.66 11.60 -29.77
N ALA A 39 38.21 12.20 -28.67
CA ALA A 39 38.98 13.20 -27.93
C ALA A 39 40.30 12.64 -27.37
N ARG A 40 40.32 11.36 -27.00
CA ARG A 40 41.52 10.66 -26.49
C ARG A 40 42.36 9.97 -27.56
N ARG A 41 41.97 10.03 -28.83
CA ARG A 41 42.66 9.38 -29.97
C ARG A 41 42.92 7.88 -29.74
N LEU A 42 41.96 7.17 -29.16
CA LEU A 42 42.08 5.74 -28.89
C LEU A 42 41.93 4.93 -30.19
N PRO A 43 42.82 3.94 -30.46
CA PRO A 43 42.68 3.04 -31.60
C PRO A 43 41.35 2.26 -31.58
N PRO A 44 40.83 1.79 -32.73
CA PRO A 44 39.56 1.06 -32.79
C PRO A 44 39.50 -0.19 -31.91
N GLN A 45 40.63 -0.86 -31.69
CA GLN A 45 40.74 -2.12 -30.94
C GLN A 45 41.26 -1.94 -29.51
N ALA A 46 41.60 -0.72 -29.09
CA ALA A 46 42.12 -0.48 -27.74
C ALA A 46 40.98 -0.46 -26.71
N GLU A 47 41.25 -0.97 -25.50
CA GLU A 47 40.34 -0.89 -24.36
C GLU A 47 40.10 0.57 -23.93
N ASP A 48 38.91 0.84 -23.38
CA ASP A 48 38.54 2.17 -22.91
C ASP A 48 39.36 2.56 -21.67
N THR A 49 40.11 3.66 -21.74
CA THR A 49 40.83 4.24 -20.60
C THR A 49 39.93 5.15 -19.74
N PHE A 50 38.62 4.98 -19.82
CA PHE A 50 37.62 5.77 -19.10
C PHE A 50 36.41 4.90 -18.75
N SER A 51 35.78 5.18 -17.61
CA SER A 51 34.53 4.54 -17.20
C SER A 51 33.36 5.50 -17.39
N ILE A 52 32.22 4.98 -17.86
CA ILE A 52 30.95 5.70 -17.89
C ILE A 52 30.12 5.13 -16.75
N ASN A 53 29.85 5.94 -15.73
CA ASN A 53 29.04 5.53 -14.59
C ASN A 53 27.61 6.05 -14.79
N ARG A 54 26.65 5.12 -14.96
CA ARG A 54 25.23 5.47 -15.13
C ARG A 54 24.62 5.74 -13.76
N GLN A 55 24.14 6.95 -13.53
CA GLN A 55 23.33 7.24 -12.33
C GLN A 55 22.04 6.40 -12.31
N ASP A 56 21.52 6.03 -13.49
CA ASP A 56 20.32 5.21 -13.63
C ASP A 56 20.50 3.78 -13.09
N ALA A 57 21.70 3.21 -13.16
CA ALA A 57 21.94 1.85 -12.65
C ALA A 57 21.76 1.80 -11.11
N LEU A 58 22.25 2.83 -10.41
CA LEU A 58 22.06 2.99 -8.97
C LEU A 58 20.58 3.26 -8.62
N LEU A 59 19.92 4.15 -9.38
CA LEU A 59 18.50 4.44 -9.18
C LEU A 59 17.62 3.22 -9.43
N GLU A 60 17.92 2.42 -10.45
CA GLU A 60 17.22 1.18 -10.79
C GLU A 60 17.40 0.13 -9.68
N GLN A 61 18.60 0.01 -9.11
CA GLN A 61 18.83 -0.87 -7.96
C GLN A 61 18.00 -0.45 -6.74
N VAL A 62 17.97 0.86 -6.42
CA VAL A 62 17.14 1.40 -5.34
C VAL A 62 15.65 1.16 -5.62
N ARG A 63 15.17 1.42 -6.85
CA ARG A 63 13.78 1.17 -7.26
C ARG A 63 13.38 -0.29 -7.10
N ARG A 64 14.23 -1.24 -7.51
CA ARG A 64 13.98 -2.68 -7.32
C ARG A 64 13.93 -3.05 -5.85
N PHE A 65 14.87 -2.55 -5.05
CA PHE A 65 14.88 -2.78 -3.61
C PHE A 65 13.59 -2.25 -2.94
N THR A 66 13.22 -1.00 -3.22
CA THR A 66 11.95 -0.42 -2.74
C THR A 66 10.74 -1.22 -3.23
N GLY A 67 10.76 -1.71 -4.47
CA GLY A 67 9.71 -2.57 -5.02
C GLY A 67 9.56 -3.88 -4.25
N TYR A 68 10.66 -4.52 -3.83
CA TYR A 68 10.59 -5.70 -2.97
C TYR A 68 10.02 -5.38 -1.58
N VAL A 69 10.41 -4.25 -0.97
CA VAL A 69 9.86 -3.81 0.31
C VAL A 69 8.36 -3.56 0.21
N GLN A 70 7.91 -2.92 -0.88
CA GLN A 70 6.49 -2.70 -1.16
C GLN A 70 5.72 -4.01 -1.34
N LEU A 71 6.29 -4.98 -2.06
CA LEU A 71 5.67 -6.29 -2.27
C LEU A 71 5.48 -7.05 -0.96
N VAL A 72 6.50 -7.08 -0.12
CA VAL A 72 6.45 -7.70 1.21
C VAL A 72 5.44 -6.96 2.09
N GLY A 73 5.44 -5.63 2.07
CA GLY A 73 4.47 -4.81 2.79
C GLY A 73 3.03 -5.08 2.38
N LEU A 74 2.78 -5.21 1.07
CA LEU A 74 1.46 -5.58 0.53
C LEU A 74 1.02 -6.96 1.01
N PHE A 75 1.94 -7.93 1.04
CA PHE A 75 1.65 -9.27 1.53
C PHE A 75 1.27 -9.25 3.01
N ILE A 76 2.06 -8.58 3.85
CA ILE A 76 1.76 -8.44 5.29
C ILE A 76 0.42 -7.73 5.48
N ALA A 77 0.17 -6.64 4.76
CA ALA A 77 -1.10 -5.91 4.82
C ALA A 77 -2.30 -6.81 4.45
N ALA A 78 -2.19 -7.62 3.40
CA ALA A 78 -3.23 -8.56 3.00
C ALA A 78 -3.50 -9.62 4.07
N PHE A 79 -2.46 -10.17 4.71
CA PHE A 79 -2.61 -11.12 5.80
C PHE A 79 -3.24 -10.48 7.05
N SER A 80 -2.80 -9.28 7.43
CA SER A 80 -3.40 -8.53 8.54
C SER A 80 -4.88 -8.25 8.29
N LEU A 81 -5.25 -7.92 7.05
CA LEU A 81 -6.63 -7.68 6.64
C LEU A 81 -7.48 -8.95 6.74
N LEU A 82 -6.92 -10.09 6.30
CA LEU A 82 -7.58 -11.39 6.37
C LEU A 82 -7.86 -11.77 7.83
N VAL A 83 -6.84 -11.69 8.70
CA VAL A 83 -6.98 -11.99 10.13
C VAL A 83 -7.96 -11.02 10.81
N GLY A 84 -7.87 -9.73 10.50
CA GLY A 84 -8.79 -8.72 11.00
C GLY A 84 -10.24 -8.98 10.56
N GLY A 85 -10.45 -9.32 9.29
CA GLY A 85 -11.76 -9.66 8.74
C GLY A 85 -12.38 -10.91 9.38
N ILE A 86 -11.57 -11.94 9.66
CA ILE A 86 -12.01 -13.11 10.44
C ILE A 86 -12.42 -12.70 11.85
N GLY A 87 -11.66 -11.82 12.50
CA GLY A 87 -11.98 -11.29 13.83
C GLY A 87 -13.33 -10.57 13.85
N VAL A 88 -13.57 -9.69 12.88
CA VAL A 88 -14.85 -8.98 12.73
C VAL A 88 -15.99 -9.96 12.50
N ALA A 89 -15.82 -10.93 11.60
CA ALA A 89 -16.83 -11.96 11.34
C ALA A 89 -17.16 -12.76 12.62
N ASN A 90 -16.15 -13.13 13.41
CA ASN A 90 -16.34 -13.87 14.65
C ASN A 90 -17.13 -13.08 15.70
N ILE A 91 -16.82 -11.80 15.88
CA ILE A 91 -17.57 -10.92 16.79
C ILE A 91 -19.03 -10.82 16.33
N LEU A 92 -19.29 -10.65 15.03
CA LEU A 92 -20.64 -10.62 14.47
C LEU A 92 -21.39 -11.95 14.65
N TYR A 93 -20.71 -13.10 14.51
CA TYR A 93 -21.32 -14.39 14.81
C TYR A 93 -21.77 -14.50 16.27
N ILE A 94 -20.98 -13.99 17.21
CA ILE A 94 -21.33 -13.95 18.63
C ILE A 94 -22.52 -13.00 18.85
N ALA A 95 -22.47 -11.78 18.29
CA ALA A 95 -23.54 -10.80 18.40
C ALA A 95 -24.89 -11.33 17.86
N VAL A 96 -24.87 -12.04 16.72
CA VAL A 96 -26.06 -12.71 16.17
C VAL A 96 -26.61 -13.75 17.12
N ARG A 97 -25.74 -14.51 17.83
CA ARG A 97 -26.12 -15.54 18.81
C ARG A 97 -26.78 -14.94 20.05
N GLU A 98 -26.22 -13.86 20.58
CA GLU A 98 -26.76 -13.15 21.74
C GLU A 98 -28.12 -12.53 21.43
N ARG A 99 -28.28 -11.91 20.26
CA ARG A 99 -29.53 -11.24 19.84
C ARG A 99 -30.54 -12.17 19.16
N ARG A 100 -30.37 -13.51 19.22
CA ARG A 100 -31.25 -14.47 18.51
C ARG A 100 -32.73 -14.31 18.89
N GLY A 101 -33.02 -14.15 20.18
CA GLY A 101 -34.40 -13.99 20.66
C GLY A 101 -35.08 -12.75 20.09
N GLU A 102 -34.38 -11.62 20.09
CA GLU A 102 -34.86 -10.35 19.52
C GLU A 102 -35.11 -10.46 18.01
N ILE A 103 -34.17 -11.05 17.27
CA ILE A 103 -34.32 -11.30 15.82
C ILE A 103 -35.52 -12.22 15.56
N GLY A 104 -35.71 -13.24 16.40
CA GLY A 104 -36.85 -14.15 16.35
C GLY A 104 -38.19 -13.46 16.51
N ILE A 105 -38.31 -12.55 17.48
CA ILE A 105 -39.51 -11.75 17.72
C ILE A 105 -39.78 -10.81 16.54
N GLN A 106 -38.76 -10.10 16.05
CA GLN A 106 -38.91 -9.22 14.87
C GLN A 106 -39.34 -10.01 13.63
N ARG A 107 -38.75 -11.19 13.41
CA ARG A 107 -39.13 -12.12 12.33
C ARG A 107 -40.55 -12.66 12.48
N ALA A 108 -41.03 -12.90 13.71
CA ALA A 108 -42.39 -13.32 14.00
C ALA A 108 -43.42 -12.20 13.71
N MET A 109 -43.04 -10.95 13.96
CA MET A 109 -43.83 -9.77 13.62
C MET A 109 -43.76 -9.37 12.15
N GLY A 110 -43.10 -10.18 11.30
CA GLY A 110 -43.08 -9.99 9.85
C GLY A 110 -41.93 -9.14 9.31
N ALA A 111 -40.89 -8.83 10.11
CA ALA A 111 -39.73 -8.07 9.61
C ALA A 111 -39.07 -8.77 8.40
N PRO A 112 -38.86 -8.08 7.27
CA PRO A 112 -38.31 -8.71 6.07
C PRO A 112 -36.85 -9.13 6.29
N LYS A 113 -36.42 -10.21 5.62
CA LYS A 113 -35.04 -10.71 5.72
C LYS A 113 -34.00 -9.65 5.37
N GLY A 114 -34.32 -8.77 4.41
CA GLY A 114 -33.45 -7.67 3.99
C GLY A 114 -33.23 -6.61 5.08
N PHE A 115 -34.20 -6.39 5.97
CA PHE A 115 -34.04 -5.47 7.10
C PHE A 115 -33.00 -5.99 8.10
N ILE A 116 -33.12 -7.26 8.50
CA ILE A 116 -32.16 -7.90 9.39
C ILE A 116 -30.77 -7.98 8.75
N LEU A 117 -30.70 -8.32 7.46
CA LEU A 117 -29.45 -8.34 6.71
C LEU A 117 -28.76 -6.97 6.73
N GLY A 118 -29.49 -5.90 6.42
CA GLY A 118 -28.96 -4.53 6.39
C GLY A 118 -28.45 -4.06 7.75
N LEU A 119 -29.13 -4.43 8.84
CA LEU A 119 -28.71 -4.09 10.20
C LEU A 119 -27.32 -4.65 10.53
N PHE A 120 -27.11 -5.95 10.30
CA PHE A 120 -25.82 -6.59 10.61
C PHE A 120 -24.71 -6.19 9.62
N LEU A 121 -25.04 -5.92 8.36
CA LEU A 121 -24.09 -5.36 7.41
C LEU A 121 -23.61 -3.97 7.84
N MET A 122 -24.51 -3.12 8.34
CA MET A 122 -24.15 -1.81 8.88
C MET A 122 -23.35 -1.92 10.17
N GLU A 123 -23.67 -2.86 11.06
CA GLU A 123 -22.89 -3.11 12.28
C GLU A 123 -21.45 -3.52 11.94
N GLY A 124 -21.25 -4.41 10.97
CA GLY A 124 -19.93 -4.77 10.48
C GLY A 124 -19.19 -3.63 9.79
N LEU A 125 -19.89 -2.85 8.96
CA LEU A 125 -19.31 -1.68 8.31
C LEU A 125 -18.80 -0.66 9.33
N LEU A 126 -19.60 -0.35 10.35
CA LEU A 126 -19.24 0.57 11.43
C LEU A 126 -18.02 0.05 12.22
N LEU A 127 -17.97 -1.25 12.53
CA LEU A 127 -16.80 -1.87 13.19
C LEU A 127 -15.53 -1.71 12.36
N THR A 128 -15.60 -1.95 11.05
CA THR A 128 -14.41 -1.79 10.18
C THR A 128 -14.03 -0.34 9.95
N LEU A 129 -14.98 0.58 9.84
CA LEU A 129 -14.69 2.00 9.63
C LEU A 129 -14.10 2.63 10.89
N THR A 130 -14.61 2.27 12.07
CA THR A 130 -14.03 2.72 13.35
C THR A 130 -12.62 2.16 13.53
N GLY A 131 -12.41 0.87 13.25
CA GLY A 131 -11.07 0.26 13.25
C GLY A 131 -10.11 0.95 12.29
N ALA A 132 -10.54 1.22 11.05
CA ALA A 132 -9.74 1.94 10.06
C ALA A 132 -9.42 3.37 10.50
N GLY A 133 -10.38 4.09 11.07
CA GLY A 133 -10.18 5.43 11.61
C GLY A 133 -9.17 5.47 12.76
N ILE A 134 -9.26 4.53 13.70
CA ILE A 134 -8.29 4.38 14.79
C ILE A 134 -6.91 4.03 14.23
N GLY A 135 -6.83 3.08 13.30
CA GLY A 135 -5.57 2.67 12.66
C GLY A 135 -4.89 3.82 11.90
N LEU A 136 -5.65 4.62 11.16
CA LEU A 136 -5.15 5.84 10.50
C LEU A 136 -4.67 6.87 11.51
N GLY A 137 -5.40 7.08 12.61
CA GLY A 137 -4.98 7.97 13.69
C GLY A 137 -3.66 7.56 14.33
N LEU A 138 -3.49 6.26 14.62
CA LEU A 138 -2.24 5.72 15.15
C LEU A 138 -1.09 5.85 14.14
N THR A 139 -1.37 5.63 12.86
CA THR A 139 -0.37 5.80 11.79
C THR A 139 0.08 7.24 11.69
N ALA A 140 -0.85 8.20 11.74
CA ALA A 140 -0.53 9.63 11.73
C ALA A 140 0.34 10.02 12.94
N LEU A 141 0.01 9.50 14.13
CA LEU A 141 0.80 9.73 15.34
C LEU A 141 2.23 9.19 15.21
N LEU A 142 2.39 7.98 14.66
CA LEU A 142 3.70 7.36 14.42
C LEU A 142 4.51 8.16 13.40
N VAL A 143 3.90 8.60 12.30
CA VAL A 143 4.58 9.40 11.27
C VAL A 143 5.10 10.70 11.87
N VAL A 144 4.28 11.42 12.63
CA VAL A 144 4.70 12.66 13.31
C VAL A 144 5.81 12.37 14.32
N GLY A 145 5.65 11.34 15.16
CA GLY A 145 6.61 10.99 16.21
C GLY A 145 7.98 10.53 15.68
N LEU A 146 8.01 9.87 14.52
CA LEU A 146 9.23 9.35 13.90
C LEU A 146 9.82 10.28 12.84
N SER A 147 9.10 11.33 12.43
CA SER A 147 9.53 12.23 11.35
C SER A 147 10.90 12.88 11.60
N SER A 148 11.19 13.26 12.84
CA SER A 148 12.46 13.90 13.23
C SER A 148 13.65 12.97 13.17
N TRP A 149 13.46 11.70 13.53
CA TRP A 149 14.47 10.65 13.38
C TRP A 149 14.65 10.29 11.90
N ALA A 150 13.55 10.09 11.17
CA ALA A 150 13.59 9.76 9.75
C ALA A 150 14.32 10.85 8.93
N ALA A 151 14.08 12.13 9.24
CA ALA A 151 14.75 13.24 8.56
C ALA A 151 16.27 13.24 8.75
N GLN A 152 16.78 12.77 9.89
CA GLN A 152 18.23 12.65 10.14
C GLN A 152 18.87 11.57 9.26
N GLU A 153 18.13 10.51 8.97
CA GLU A 153 18.53 9.41 8.08
C GLU A 153 18.22 9.70 6.59
N GLY A 154 17.75 10.91 6.26
CA GLY A 154 17.37 11.29 4.90
C GLY A 154 16.09 10.62 4.39
N LEU A 155 15.28 10.04 5.28
CA LEU A 155 13.99 9.40 4.97
C LEU A 155 12.83 10.40 5.14
N VAL A 156 11.91 10.37 4.17
CA VAL A 156 10.67 11.16 4.22
C VAL A 156 9.50 10.22 4.50
N LEU A 157 8.93 10.32 5.70
CA LEU A 157 7.69 9.64 6.05
C LEU A 157 6.52 10.54 5.68
N ALA A 158 5.67 10.08 4.76
CA ALA A 158 4.48 10.81 4.33
C ALA A 158 3.33 9.84 4.10
N VAL A 159 2.11 10.29 4.42
CA VAL A 159 0.85 9.62 4.07
C VAL A 159 0.24 10.41 2.92
N ALA A 160 0.11 9.80 1.74
CA ALA A 160 -0.44 10.51 0.60
C ALA A 160 -1.98 10.58 0.71
N PRO A 161 -2.63 11.68 0.30
CA PRO A 161 -4.10 11.78 0.31
C PRO A 161 -4.80 10.70 -0.53
N VAL A 162 -4.14 10.23 -1.61
CA VAL A 162 -4.65 9.13 -2.44
C VAL A 162 -4.75 7.81 -1.66
N ASP A 163 -3.90 7.64 -0.64
CA ASP A 163 -3.87 6.45 0.20
C ASP A 163 -5.06 6.42 1.17
N LEU A 164 -5.60 7.58 1.58
CA LEU A 164 -6.81 7.64 2.42
C LEU A 164 -8.04 7.11 1.68
N GLY A 165 -8.20 7.48 0.40
CA GLY A 165 -9.31 6.99 -0.42
C GLY A 165 -9.28 5.47 -0.59
N TRP A 166 -8.09 4.92 -0.87
CA TRP A 166 -7.89 3.48 -0.93
C TRP A 166 -8.12 2.78 0.41
N THR A 167 -7.65 3.37 1.51
CA THR A 167 -7.87 2.81 2.85
C THR A 167 -9.35 2.73 3.19
N ALA A 168 -10.12 3.79 2.91
CA ALA A 168 -11.55 3.80 3.13
C ALA A 168 -12.27 2.74 2.26
N ALA A 169 -11.91 2.66 0.97
CA ALA A 169 -12.48 1.67 0.05
C ALA A 169 -12.21 0.23 0.53
N VAL A 170 -10.98 -0.06 0.96
CA VAL A 170 -10.59 -1.37 1.49
C VAL A 170 -11.33 -1.68 2.80
N ALA A 171 -11.47 -0.71 3.70
CA ALA A 171 -12.20 -0.88 4.96
C ALA A 171 -13.68 -1.23 4.70
N VAL A 172 -14.34 -0.51 3.78
CA VAL A 172 -15.73 -0.79 3.37
C VAL A 172 -15.84 -2.19 2.77
N ALA A 173 -14.96 -2.55 1.83
CA ALA A 173 -14.98 -3.86 1.18
C ALA A 173 -14.84 -4.99 2.20
N VAL A 174 -13.90 -4.88 3.13
CA VAL A 174 -13.65 -5.90 4.15
C VAL A 174 -14.80 -5.99 5.15
N GLY A 175 -15.37 -4.86 5.57
CA GLY A 175 -16.53 -4.83 6.46
C GLY A 175 -17.73 -5.55 5.85
N LEU A 176 -18.01 -5.27 4.58
CA LEU A 176 -19.10 -5.93 3.85
C LEU A 176 -18.85 -7.43 3.68
N ILE A 177 -17.64 -7.84 3.28
CA ILE A 177 -17.27 -9.25 3.08
C ILE A 177 -17.34 -10.02 4.40
N ALA A 178 -16.76 -9.47 5.47
CA ALA A 178 -16.74 -10.10 6.78
C ALA A 178 -18.14 -10.22 7.40
N ALA A 179 -18.99 -9.22 7.20
CA ALA A 179 -20.34 -9.20 7.77
C ALA A 179 -21.36 -10.00 6.97
N LEU A 180 -21.11 -10.29 5.69
CA LEU A 180 -22.08 -10.93 4.80
C LEU A 180 -22.55 -12.29 5.33
N ALA A 181 -21.61 -13.16 5.73
CA ALA A 181 -21.94 -14.50 6.23
C ALA A 181 -22.76 -14.48 7.53
N PRO A 182 -22.34 -13.78 8.61
CA PRO A 182 -23.16 -13.70 9.84
C PRO A 182 -24.48 -12.98 9.62
N ALA A 183 -24.52 -11.90 8.82
CA ALA A 183 -25.75 -11.17 8.52
C ALA A 183 -26.76 -12.06 7.76
N TRP A 184 -26.27 -12.88 6.82
CA TRP A 184 -27.12 -13.83 6.10
C TRP A 184 -27.66 -14.93 7.01
N GLN A 185 -26.85 -15.39 7.96
CA GLN A 185 -27.30 -16.34 8.99
C GLN A 185 -28.40 -15.71 9.85
N ALA A 186 -28.21 -14.47 10.30
CA ALA A 186 -29.20 -13.71 11.08
C ALA A 186 -30.54 -13.59 10.36
N ALA A 187 -30.50 -13.18 9.09
CA ALA A 187 -31.69 -12.97 8.26
C ALA A 187 -32.49 -14.26 7.98
N ARG A 188 -31.88 -15.44 8.16
CA ARG A 188 -32.49 -16.76 7.92
C ARG A 188 -32.95 -17.47 9.20
N LEU A 189 -32.85 -16.84 10.37
CA LEU A 189 -33.37 -17.42 11.61
C LEU A 189 -34.90 -17.61 11.53
N HIS A 190 -35.34 -18.81 11.91
CA HIS A 190 -36.75 -19.15 12.00
C HIS A 190 -37.30 -18.76 13.38
N PRO A 191 -38.48 -18.11 13.46
CA PRO A 191 -39.06 -17.64 14.73
C PRO A 191 -39.18 -18.74 15.79
N ILE A 192 -39.62 -19.93 15.36
CA ILE A 192 -39.82 -21.09 16.24
C ILE A 192 -38.52 -21.55 16.88
N GLN A 193 -37.40 -21.50 16.15
CA GLN A 193 -36.08 -21.90 16.66
C GLN A 193 -35.50 -20.87 17.62
N ALA A 194 -35.79 -19.58 17.41
CA ALA A 194 -35.27 -18.49 18.24
C ALA A 194 -35.93 -18.42 19.62
N ILE A 195 -37.21 -18.79 19.73
CA ILE A 195 -37.97 -18.74 21.00
C ILE A 195 -37.65 -19.96 21.88
N ARG A 196 -37.42 -21.12 21.27
CA ARG A 196 -37.13 -22.37 22.01
C ARG A 196 -35.78 -22.34 22.74
N THR A 197 -34.85 -21.46 22.35
CA THR A 197 -33.56 -21.30 23.02
C THR A 197 -33.58 -20.37 24.24
N THR A 198 -34.71 -19.70 24.50
CA THR A 198 -34.86 -18.78 25.65
C THR A 198 -35.44 -19.47 26.89
N TYR A 199 -35.90 -20.72 26.77
CA TYR A 199 -36.34 -21.60 27.87
C TYR A 199 -35.47 -22.84 27.94
#